data_AF-A0A7K0WZW8-F1
#
_entry.id   AF-A0A7K0WZW8-F1
#
_cell.length_a   1.000
_cell.length_b   1.000
_cell.length_c   1.000
_cell.angle_alpha   90.00
_cell.angle_beta   90.00
_cell.angle_gamma   90.00
#
_symmetry.space_group_name_H-M   'P 1'
#
loop_
_entity.id
_entity.type
_entity.pdbx_description
1 polymer ?
#
loop_
_entity_poly.entity_id
_entity_poly.type
_entity_poly.pdbx_seq_one_letter_code
_entity_poly.pdbx_strand_id
1 'polypeptide(L)'
;MEPGQVVETLIPTAAVTSPLFLGVRLALDLAYGIFLVAGLRRRSAVRGTRPRYAWATIQRAACWPALVFIVMTTMRSISLTQPLALLLVPLALAGWAYTFRQMRADGDDWFTRAGRRVRRWASSLGRSPAPAPVLLQAG
;
A
#
# COMPACT_ATOMS: atom_id res chain seq x y z
N MET A 1 21.96 -16.30 -30.70
CA MET A 1 21.89 -15.13 -29.80
C MET A 1 22.18 -15.64 -28.41
N GLU A 2 23.32 -15.24 -27.84
CA GLU A 2 23.67 -15.57 -26.46
C GLU A 2 22.60 -14.98 -25.51
N PRO A 3 22.14 -15.71 -24.48
CA PRO A 3 21.11 -15.22 -23.57
C PRO A 3 21.47 -13.89 -22.88
N GLY A 4 22.77 -13.58 -22.75
CA GLY A 4 23.26 -12.30 -22.23
C GLY A 4 22.93 -11.09 -23.13
N GLN A 5 22.92 -11.24 -24.46
CA GLN A 5 22.65 -10.13 -25.39
C GLN A 5 21.18 -9.73 -25.42
N VAL A 6 20.26 -10.65 -25.13
CA VAL A 6 18.82 -10.37 -25.06
C VAL A 6 18.47 -9.58 -23.80
N VAL A 7 19.16 -9.84 -22.68
CA VAL A 7 18.94 -9.10 -21.42
C VAL A 7 19.49 -7.67 -21.52
N GLU A 8 20.65 -7.49 -22.14
CA GLU A 8 21.30 -6.18 -22.28
C GLU A 8 20.53 -5.23 -23.22
N THR A 9 19.80 -5.79 -24.20
CA THR A 9 18.92 -5.02 -25.09
C THR A 9 17.59 -4.62 -24.44
N LEU A 10 17.11 -5.37 -23.45
CA LEU A 10 15.87 -5.08 -22.71
C LEU A 10 16.09 -4.14 -21.52
N ILE A 11 17.22 -4.23 -20.82
CA ILE A 11 17.56 -3.40 -19.66
C ILE A 11 19.05 -3.02 -19.77
N PRO A 12 19.38 -1.86 -20.36
CA PRO A 12 20.76 -1.45 -20.48
C PRO A 12 21.39 -1.27 -19.11
N THR A 13 22.51 -1.96 -18.88
CA THR A 13 23.29 -1.92 -17.63
C THR A 13 23.66 -0.50 -17.23
N ALA A 14 23.94 0.37 -18.21
CA ALA A 14 24.20 1.81 -18.00
C ALA A 14 23.00 2.58 -17.42
N ALA A 15 21.76 2.18 -17.72
CA ALA A 15 20.57 2.85 -17.18
C ALA A 15 20.35 2.48 -15.70
N VAL A 16 20.58 1.22 -15.33
CA VAL A 16 20.39 0.71 -13.95
C VAL A 16 21.53 1.03 -12.98
N THR A 17 22.62 1.62 -13.48
CA THR A 17 23.73 2.17 -12.67
C THR A 17 23.78 3.70 -12.68
N SER A 18 22.89 4.36 -13.42
CA SER A 18 22.83 5.81 -13.49
C SER A 18 22.52 6.44 -12.11
N PRO A 19 23.03 7.65 -11.82
CA PRO A 19 22.81 8.33 -10.54
C PRO A 19 21.33 8.62 -10.27
N LEU A 20 20.55 8.91 -11.32
CA LEU A 20 19.10 9.06 -11.22
C LEU A 20 18.42 7.75 -10.79
N PHE A 21 18.80 6.64 -11.42
CA PHE A 21 18.27 5.33 -11.07
C PHE A 21 18.62 4.95 -9.62
N LEU A 22 19.86 5.21 -9.18
CA LEU A 22 20.28 5.00 -7.80
C LEU A 22 19.52 5.89 -6.80
N GLY A 23 19.28 7.16 -7.15
CA GLY A 23 18.49 8.07 -6.33
C GLY A 23 17.03 7.63 -6.18
N VAL A 24 16.38 7.24 -7.29
CA VAL A 24 15.02 6.66 -7.27
C VAL A 24 15.00 5.37 -6.46
N ARG A 25 16.00 4.52 -6.61
CA ARG A 25 16.12 3.27 -5.87
C ARG A 25 16.23 3.51 -4.36
N LEU A 26 17.04 4.47 -3.91
CA LEU A 26 17.15 4.85 -2.50
C LEU A 26 15.81 5.33 -1.92
N ALA A 27 15.05 6.13 -2.67
CA ALA A 27 13.72 6.57 -2.25
C ALA A 27 12.75 5.38 -2.11
N LEU A 28 12.83 4.41 -3.03
CA LEU A 28 12.04 3.19 -3.00
C LEU A 28 12.46 2.23 -1.87
N ASP A 29 13.75 2.11 -1.58
CA ASP A 29 14.30 1.39 -0.42
C ASP A 29 13.73 1.95 0.89
N LEU A 30 13.74 3.29 1.02
CA LEU A 30 13.16 3.97 2.18
C LEU A 30 11.66 3.71 2.29
N ALA A 31 10.93 3.77 1.17
CA ALA A 31 9.49 3.50 1.15
C ALA A 31 9.17 2.05 1.52
N TYR A 32 9.97 1.08 1.07
CA TYR A 32 9.86 -0.32 1.47
C TYR A 32 10.14 -0.51 2.97
N GLY A 33 11.17 0.14 3.50
CA GLY A 33 11.45 0.15 4.93
C GLY A 33 10.30 0.74 5.75
N ILE A 34 9.76 1.89 5.35
CA ILE A 34 8.60 2.53 5.97
C ILE A 34 7.39 1.60 5.94
N PHE A 35 7.14 0.91 4.83
CA PHE A 35 6.04 -0.05 4.72
C PHE A 35 6.15 -1.18 5.76
N LEU A 36 7.33 -1.78 5.91
CA LEU A 36 7.57 -2.84 6.89
C LEU A 36 7.47 -2.33 8.33
N VAL A 37 8.10 -1.19 8.63
CA VAL A 37 8.08 -0.59 9.98
C VAL A 37 6.67 -0.16 10.36
N ALA A 38 5.92 0.46 9.46
CA ALA A 38 4.53 0.83 9.69
C ALA A 38 3.66 -0.42 9.94
N GLY A 39 3.90 -1.50 9.19
CA GLY A 39 3.25 -2.80 9.42
C GLY A 39 3.60 -3.43 10.77
N LEU A 40 4.83 -3.29 11.25
CA LEU A 40 5.25 -3.76 12.57
C LEU A 40 4.63 -2.91 13.69
N ARG A 41 4.76 -1.58 13.62
CA ARG A 41 4.22 -0.63 14.60
C ARG A 41 2.71 -0.73 14.71
N ARG A 42 2.00 -0.91 13.59
CA ARG A 42 0.55 -1.16 13.58
C ARG A 42 0.17 -2.43 14.36
N ARG A 43 0.99 -3.49 14.27
CA ARG A 43 0.76 -4.75 15.01
C ARG A 43 1.02 -4.60 16.49
N SER A 44 2.05 -3.84 16.86
CA SER A 44 2.34 -3.51 18.27
C SER A 44 1.32 -2.56 18.90
N ALA A 45 0.56 -1.81 18.09
CA ALA A 45 -0.46 -0.90 18.58
C ALA A 45 -1.77 -1.63 18.92
N VAL A 46 -2.32 -1.28 20.09
CA VAL A 46 -3.60 -1.80 20.59
C VAL A 46 -4.72 -1.54 19.56
N ARG A 47 -5.57 -2.56 19.34
CA ARG A 47 -6.71 -2.48 18.41
C ARG A 47 -7.64 -1.33 18.80
N GLY A 48 -8.10 -0.55 17.81
CA GLY A 48 -9.02 0.57 18.01
C GLY A 48 -8.40 1.90 18.43
N THR A 49 -7.07 1.96 18.61
CA THR A 49 -6.39 3.21 19.02
C THR A 49 -6.03 4.10 17.82
N ARG A 50 -6.04 5.43 18.02
CA ARG A 50 -5.57 6.44 17.04
C ARG A 50 -4.21 6.11 16.40
N PRO A 51 -3.15 5.73 17.14
CA PRO A 51 -1.85 5.39 16.53
C PRO A 51 -1.94 4.22 15.55
N ARG A 52 -2.78 3.21 15.81
CA ARG A 52 -2.97 2.09 14.89
C ARG A 52 -3.51 2.55 13.53
N TYR A 53 -4.41 3.53 13.52
CA TYR A 53 -4.97 4.10 12.29
C TYR A 53 -3.94 4.95 11.53
N ALA A 54 -3.16 5.77 12.23
CA ALA A 54 -2.09 6.56 11.61
C ALA A 54 -1.08 5.65 10.90
N TRP A 55 -0.63 4.59 11.58
CA TRP A 55 0.28 3.61 10.98
C TRP A 55 -0.35 2.84 9.83
N ALA A 56 -1.66 2.53 9.88
CA ALA A 56 -2.36 1.88 8.77
C ALA A 56 -2.43 2.76 7.51
N THR A 57 -2.62 4.07 7.67
CA THR A 57 -2.63 5.02 6.54
C THR A 57 -1.25 5.15 5.91
N ILE A 58 -0.20 5.32 6.73
CA ILE A 58 1.19 5.37 6.26
C ILE A 58 1.56 4.08 5.52
N GLN A 59 1.21 2.94 6.10
CA GLN A 59 1.47 1.63 5.51
C GLN A 59 0.77 1.48 4.14
N ARG A 60 -0.45 1.98 3.96
CA ARG A 60 -1.17 1.93 2.67
C ARG A 60 -0.51 2.81 1.62
N ALA A 61 -0.13 4.03 1.98
CA ALA A 61 0.58 4.94 1.08
C ALA A 61 1.93 4.34 0.63
N ALA A 62 2.63 3.67 1.55
CA ALA A 62 3.93 3.06 1.27
C ALA A 62 3.83 1.70 0.54
N CYS A 63 2.66 1.06 0.42
CA CYS A 63 2.56 -0.29 -0.15
C CYS A 63 2.87 -0.34 -1.64
N TRP A 64 2.46 0.68 -2.39
CA TRP A 64 2.67 0.76 -3.83
C TRP A 64 4.13 1.06 -4.18
N PRO A 65 4.79 2.08 -3.57
CA PRO A 65 6.23 2.25 -3.71
C PRO A 65 7.03 1.00 -3.32
N ALA A 66 6.63 0.30 -2.25
CA ALA A 66 7.25 -0.93 -1.81
C ALA A 66 7.15 -2.06 -2.86
N LEU A 67 6.06 -2.13 -3.64
CA LEU A 67 5.92 -3.09 -4.73
C LEU A 67 6.81 -2.70 -5.92
N VAL A 68 6.85 -1.41 -6.28
CA VAL A 68 7.72 -0.88 -7.34
C VAL A 68 9.18 -1.17 -7.02
N PHE A 69 9.59 -1.03 -5.75
CA PHE A 69 10.91 -1.41 -5.27
C PHE A 69 11.28 -2.87 -5.61
N ILE A 70 10.37 -3.81 -5.32
CA ILE A 70 10.62 -5.25 -5.56
C ILE A 70 10.77 -5.51 -7.05
N VAL A 71 9.89 -4.96 -7.88
CA VAL A 71 9.96 -5.11 -9.35
C VAL A 71 11.27 -4.54 -9.89
N MET A 72 11.63 -3.31 -9.51
CA MET A 72 12.85 -2.65 -9.95
C MET A 72 14.11 -3.39 -9.49
N THR A 73 14.11 -3.94 -8.27
CA THR A 73 15.20 -4.75 -7.76
C THR A 73 15.32 -6.08 -8.50
N THR A 74 14.21 -6.70 -8.87
CA THR A 74 14.18 -7.93 -9.66
C THR A 74 14.79 -7.68 -11.04
N MET A 75 14.33 -6.64 -11.73
CA MET A 75 14.83 -6.21 -13.04
C MET A 75 16.33 -5.95 -13.04
N ARG A 76 16.82 -5.17 -12.07
CA ARG A 76 18.26 -4.88 -11.91
C ARG A 76 19.08 -6.13 -11.60
N SER A 77 18.52 -7.03 -10.80
CA SER A 77 19.25 -8.23 -10.39
C SER A 77 19.41 -9.23 -11.53
N ILE A 78 18.38 -9.33 -12.39
CA ILE A 78 18.43 -10.11 -13.62
C ILE A 78 19.48 -9.51 -14.57
N SER A 79 19.50 -8.18 -14.74
CA SER A 79 20.46 -7.53 -15.64
C SER A 79 21.91 -7.60 -15.14
N LEU A 80 22.12 -7.66 -13.83
CA LEU A 80 23.45 -7.76 -13.23
C LEU A 80 23.87 -9.19 -12.85
N THR A 81 23.07 -10.20 -13.23
CA THR A 81 23.30 -11.63 -12.93
C THR A 81 23.70 -11.91 -11.47
N GLN A 82 23.10 -11.16 -10.53
CA GLN A 82 23.50 -11.21 -9.12
C GLN A 82 22.88 -12.43 -8.41
N PRO A 83 23.68 -13.41 -7.95
CA PRO A 83 23.15 -14.63 -7.33
C PRO A 83 22.44 -14.35 -5.99
N LEU A 84 22.90 -13.33 -5.24
CA LEU A 84 22.27 -12.88 -3.99
C LEU A 84 20.81 -12.45 -4.18
N ALA A 85 20.46 -11.96 -5.36
CA ALA A 85 19.10 -11.52 -5.62
C ALA A 85 18.09 -12.66 -5.69
N LEU A 86 18.54 -13.88 -6.02
CA LEU A 86 17.71 -15.08 -5.99
C LEU A 86 17.20 -15.38 -4.57
N LEU A 87 17.86 -14.86 -3.54
CA LEU A 87 17.41 -14.96 -2.15
C LEU A 87 16.66 -13.69 -1.70
N LEU A 88 17.21 -12.51 -2.01
CA LEU A 88 16.67 -11.24 -1.49
C LEU A 88 15.33 -10.86 -2.12
N VAL A 89 15.13 -11.11 -3.42
CA VAL A 89 13.87 -10.76 -4.11
C VAL A 89 12.70 -11.61 -3.59
N PRO A 90 12.79 -12.95 -3.50
CA PRO A 90 11.72 -13.75 -2.91
C PRO A 90 11.45 -13.40 -1.44
N LEU A 91 12.49 -13.11 -0.66
CA LEU A 91 12.34 -12.71 0.73
C LEU A 91 11.60 -11.36 0.86
N ALA A 92 11.95 -10.38 0.03
CA ALA A 92 11.27 -9.09 -0.02
C ALA A 92 9.80 -9.25 -0.48
N LEU A 93 9.56 -10.08 -1.49
CA LEU A 93 8.21 -10.37 -1.96
C LEU A 93 7.38 -11.08 -0.89
N ALA A 94 7.96 -12.05 -0.17
CA ALA A 94 7.29 -12.74 0.94
C ALA A 94 6.96 -11.79 2.09
N GLY A 95 7.91 -10.92 2.48
CA GLY A 95 7.70 -9.88 3.48
C GLY A 95 6.59 -8.91 3.09
N TRP A 96 6.56 -8.49 1.82
CA TRP A 96 5.51 -7.64 1.28
C TRP A 96 4.15 -8.34 1.27
N ALA A 97 4.07 -9.56 0.70
CA ALA A 97 2.84 -10.32 0.57
C ALA A 97 2.22 -10.64 1.94
N TYR A 98 3.05 -11.04 2.91
CA TYR A 98 2.61 -11.26 4.28
C TYR A 98 2.02 -9.97 4.88
N THR A 99 2.75 -8.86 4.78
CA THR A 99 2.36 -7.58 5.38
C THR A 99 1.11 -6.99 4.69
N PHE A 100 0.98 -7.20 3.38
CA PHE A 100 -0.18 -6.82 2.58
C PHE A 100 -1.42 -7.65 2.93
N ARG A 101 -1.29 -8.98 3.05
CA ARG A 101 -2.38 -9.87 3.50
C ARG A 101 -2.92 -9.44 4.86
N GLN A 102 -2.03 -9.16 5.81
CA GLN A 102 -2.39 -8.67 7.14
C GLN A 102 -3.09 -7.32 7.06
N MET A 103 -2.59 -6.41 6.21
CA MET A 103 -3.23 -5.11 6.00
C MET A 103 -4.68 -5.25 5.52
N ARG A 104 -4.93 -6.17 4.59
CA ARG A 104 -6.25 -6.43 4.03
C ARG A 104 -7.20 -7.02 5.06
N ALA A 105 -6.78 -8.08 5.75
CA ALA A 105 -7.60 -8.77 6.76
C ALA A 105 -8.08 -7.82 7.88
N ASP A 106 -7.22 -6.92 8.34
CA ASP A 106 -7.54 -5.96 9.41
C ASP A 106 -8.21 -4.65 8.90
N GLY A 107 -8.09 -4.36 7.60
CA GLY A 107 -8.41 -3.07 7.01
C GLY A 107 -9.86 -2.92 6.52
N ASP A 108 -10.53 -4.03 6.26
CA ASP A 108 -11.85 -4.00 5.63
C ASP A 108 -12.95 -3.65 6.63
N ASP A 109 -12.88 -4.15 7.87
CA ASP A 109 -13.96 -3.95 8.85
C ASP A 109 -14.17 -2.49 9.26
N TRP A 110 -13.09 -1.76 9.55
CA TRP A 110 -13.18 -0.38 10.01
C TRP A 110 -13.64 0.57 8.92
N PHE A 111 -13.03 0.50 7.73
CA PHE A 111 -13.38 1.40 6.62
C PHE A 111 -14.79 1.11 6.10
N THR A 112 -15.20 -0.16 6.09
CA THR A 112 -16.58 -0.52 5.73
C THR A 112 -17.57 0.01 6.77
N ARG A 113 -17.22 0.06 8.07
CA ARG A 113 -18.05 0.69 9.12
C ARG A 113 -18.08 2.21 9.00
N ALA A 114 -16.94 2.86 8.75
CA ALA A 114 -16.85 4.30 8.55
C ALA A 114 -17.64 4.75 7.31
N GLY A 115 -17.44 4.07 6.17
CA GLY A 115 -18.20 4.31 4.95
C GLY A 115 -19.70 4.00 5.10
N ARG A 116 -20.08 3.04 5.95
CA ARG A 116 -21.49 2.82 6.33
C ARG A 116 -22.07 3.96 7.18
N ARG A 117 -21.28 4.57 8.07
CA ARG A 117 -21.71 5.75 8.84
C ARG A 117 -21.88 6.97 7.94
N VAL A 118 -20.92 7.22 7.06
CA VAL A 118 -21.00 8.33 6.10
C VAL A 118 -22.19 8.17 5.16
N ARG A 119 -22.43 6.95 4.63
CA ARG A 119 -23.62 6.67 3.81
C ARG A 119 -24.92 6.85 4.59
N ARG A 120 -24.98 6.46 5.87
CA ARG A 120 -26.15 6.70 6.73
C ARG A 120 -26.37 8.20 6.98
N TRP A 121 -25.30 8.94 7.23
CA TRP A 121 -25.37 10.38 7.41
C TRP A 121 -25.82 11.10 6.13
N ALA A 122 -25.26 10.73 4.98
CA ALA A 122 -25.66 11.26 3.68
C ALA A 122 -27.13 10.95 3.35
N SER A 123 -27.61 9.75 3.67
CA SER A 123 -29.02 9.38 3.49
C SER A 123 -29.96 10.03 4.51
N SER A 124 -29.49 10.39 5.71
CA SER A 124 -30.26 11.20 6.65
C SER A 124 -30.39 12.66 6.22
N LEU A 125 -29.42 13.22 5.49
CA LEU A 125 -29.52 14.57 4.92
C LEU A 125 -30.51 14.66 3.75
N GLY A 126 -30.75 13.55 3.05
CA GLY A 126 -31.76 13.47 1.99
C GLY A 126 -33.20 13.23 2.47
N ARG A 127 -33.40 12.96 3.77
CA ARG A 127 -34.74 12.88 4.37
C ARG A 127 -35.03 14.19 5.10
N SER A 128 -35.52 15.17 4.35
CA SER A 128 -36.24 16.28 4.95
C SER A 128 -37.39 15.70 5.80
N PRO A 129 -37.58 16.12 7.07
CA PRO A 129 -38.74 15.69 7.82
C PRO A 129 -39.99 16.12 7.05
N ALA A 130 -40.83 15.16 6.66
CA ALA A 130 -42.13 15.49 6.10
C ALA A 130 -42.86 16.40 7.10
N PRO A 131 -43.45 17.53 6.67
CA PRO A 131 -44.14 18.43 7.56
C PRO A 131 -45.21 17.64 8.32
N ALA A 132 -45.25 17.81 9.65
CA ALA A 132 -46.22 17.16 10.51
C ALA A 132 -47.64 17.49 10.03
N PRO A 133 -48.57 16.51 10.00
CA PRO A 133 -49.95 16.78 9.60
C PRO A 133 -50.55 17.79 10.59
N VAL A 134 -50.84 18.99 10.10
CA VAL A 134 -51.60 19.99 10.85
C VAL A 134 -53.01 19.42 11.04
N LEU A 135 -53.34 19.09 12.29
CA LEU A 135 -54.70 18.78 12.70
C LEU A 135 -55.56 20.03 12.49
N LEU A 136 -56.30 20.07 11.39
CA LEU A 136 -57.39 21.01 11.17
C LEU A 136 -58.51 20.69 12.18
N GLN A 137 -58.53 21.44 13.27
CA GLN A 137 -59.66 21.49 14.19
C GLN A 137 -60.80 22.24 13.45
N ALA A 138 -61.76 21.49 12.92
CA ALA A 138 -63.02 22.07 12.44
C ALA A 138 -63.88 22.40 13.67
N GLY A 139 -64.27 23.68 13.77
CA GLY A 139 -65.29 24.17 14.70
C GLY A 139 -66.71 23.89 14.22
#